data_AF-A0A9D8Q6H2-F1
#
_entry.id   AF-A0A9D8Q6H2-F1
#
_cell.length_a   1.000
_cell.length_b   1.000
_cell.length_c   1.000
_cell.angle_alpha   90.00
_cell.angle_beta   90.00
_cell.angle_gamma   90.00
#
_symmetry.space_group_name_H-M   'P 1'
#
loop_
_entity.id
_entity.type
_entity.pdbx_description
1 polymer ?
#
loop_
_entity_poly.entity_id
_entity_poly.type
_entity_poly.pdbx_seq_one_letter_code
_entity_poly.pdbx_strand_id
1 'polypeptide(L)'
;AYPHGIQNRFKTYHLDKVFGSLDGFIDSVQWYQFANLKYEIESMRAHAPIQGYVITEMTDVHWEANGLLDINRNPRAFHDRFAEINNDLVIVPQIDRHAVWSGDSVALRLKVATGGRSVPAGATLSWSAEGQSGRLDVPATGGLAVVDLGTAQVRFDGATRVVSIALRLEAGGNLLSRNQIEVSVYAKRSAGPARIAAADATLAAFASGLGYRVTDAASADLILTHALGETDIDAMRQGARYLVLADGSVETHRNLRIDPPRAEPPTMPQSKERARHLGSETQLPNINLVLRDGTLWRGDWIANFSWIKRSGAFAGLPGGPLLDVSFDRVVPHHVLTGFRSWEYDGLVDAGVVIGWVNKPAATIARRRVGKGGLVATTFRLLNDAPGIDPVAATLFDGLVTTTANLEVD
;
A
#
# COMPACT_ATOMS: atom_id res chain seq x y z
N ALA A 1 -10.84 -5.79 -19.73
CA ALA A 1 -10.33 -7.16 -19.59
C ALA A 1 -11.46 -8.03 -19.03
N TYR A 2 -11.69 -9.23 -19.56
CA TYR A 2 -12.84 -10.07 -19.14
C TYR A 2 -12.52 -10.93 -17.90
N PRO A 3 -13.53 -11.27 -17.08
CA PRO A 3 -13.37 -12.10 -15.88
C PRO A 3 -12.95 -13.55 -16.18
N HIS A 4 -13.25 -14.04 -17.39
CA HIS A 4 -12.96 -15.42 -17.80
C HIS A 4 -11.51 -15.82 -17.48
N GLY A 5 -11.33 -17.00 -16.87
CA GLY A 5 -10.01 -17.54 -16.52
C GLY A 5 -9.36 -16.94 -15.26
N ILE A 6 -10.08 -16.14 -14.46
CA ILE A 6 -9.55 -15.55 -13.21
C ILE A 6 -8.98 -16.61 -12.25
N GLN A 7 -9.66 -17.74 -12.08
CA GLN A 7 -9.19 -18.83 -11.20
C GLN A 7 -7.83 -19.36 -11.64
N ASN A 8 -7.62 -19.52 -12.95
CA ASN A 8 -6.34 -19.97 -13.50
C ASN A 8 -5.26 -18.92 -13.30
N ARG A 9 -5.56 -17.64 -13.55
CA ARG A 9 -4.60 -16.54 -13.34
C ARG A 9 -4.23 -16.39 -11.86
N PHE A 10 -5.20 -16.48 -10.96
CA PHE A 10 -4.99 -16.45 -9.51
C PHE A 10 -3.97 -17.50 -9.07
N LYS A 11 -4.14 -18.76 -9.52
CA LYS A 11 -3.18 -19.84 -9.26
C LYS A 11 -1.85 -19.63 -9.97
N THR A 12 -1.87 -19.17 -11.21
CA THR A 12 -0.67 -18.96 -12.04
C THR A 12 0.28 -17.92 -11.44
N TYR A 13 -0.26 -16.91 -10.76
CA TYR A 13 0.52 -15.89 -10.06
C TYR A 13 0.66 -16.16 -8.55
N HIS A 14 0.31 -17.38 -8.10
CA HIS A 14 0.50 -17.84 -6.73
C HIS A 14 -0.13 -16.93 -5.67
N LEU A 15 -1.26 -16.29 -6.01
CA LEU A 15 -1.98 -15.40 -5.10
C LEU A 15 -2.65 -16.17 -3.96
N ASP A 16 -2.80 -17.49 -4.07
CA ASP A 16 -3.18 -18.38 -2.97
C ASP A 16 -2.21 -18.30 -1.78
N LYS A 17 -0.92 -18.07 -2.03
CA LYS A 17 0.07 -17.85 -0.95
C LYS A 17 -0.10 -16.50 -0.24
N VAL A 18 -0.84 -15.57 -0.84
CA VAL A 18 -1.08 -14.21 -0.31
C VAL A 18 -2.45 -14.12 0.36
N PHE A 19 -3.48 -14.66 -0.30
CA PHE A 19 -4.89 -14.52 0.10
C PHE A 19 -5.50 -15.83 0.61
N GLY A 20 -4.74 -16.91 0.65
CA GLY A 20 -5.18 -18.26 1.06
C GLY A 20 -6.01 -18.98 0.00
N SER A 21 -7.03 -18.33 -0.54
CA SER A 21 -7.92 -18.88 -1.57
C SER A 21 -8.48 -17.79 -2.48
N LEU A 22 -9.10 -18.17 -3.60
CA LEU A 22 -9.78 -17.21 -4.46
C LEU A 22 -10.95 -16.54 -3.73
N ASP A 23 -11.70 -17.28 -2.92
CA ASP A 23 -12.81 -16.73 -2.13
C ASP A 23 -12.28 -15.73 -1.09
N GLY A 24 -11.15 -16.04 -0.44
CA GLY A 24 -10.47 -15.12 0.47
C GLY A 24 -9.95 -13.85 -0.23
N PHE A 25 -9.50 -13.96 -1.48
CA PHE A 25 -9.16 -12.80 -2.31
C PHE A 25 -10.40 -11.95 -2.64
N ILE A 26 -11.51 -12.57 -3.04
CA ILE A 26 -12.76 -11.87 -3.35
C ILE A 26 -13.31 -11.15 -2.11
N ASP A 27 -13.31 -11.81 -0.95
CA ASP A 27 -13.74 -11.21 0.32
C ASP A 27 -12.86 -10.00 0.69
N SER A 28 -11.53 -10.17 0.63
CA SER A 28 -10.58 -9.07 0.89
C SER A 28 -10.82 -7.87 -0.04
N VAL A 29 -11.07 -8.13 -1.31
CA VAL A 29 -11.37 -7.10 -2.32
C VAL A 29 -12.67 -6.36 -2.02
N GLN A 30 -13.73 -7.05 -1.58
CA GLN A 30 -14.99 -6.40 -1.25
C GLN A 30 -14.85 -5.53 0.01
N TRP A 31 -14.13 -5.98 1.04
CA TRP A 31 -13.85 -5.13 2.20
C TRP A 31 -12.95 -3.95 1.86
N TYR A 32 -12.02 -4.11 0.92
CA TYR A 32 -11.23 -3.01 0.37
C TYR A 32 -12.09 -1.99 -0.40
N GLN A 33 -13.05 -2.46 -1.19
CA GLN A 33 -14.05 -1.61 -1.83
C GLN A 33 -14.84 -0.80 -0.79
N PHE A 34 -15.28 -1.43 0.31
CA PHE A 34 -15.95 -0.71 1.40
C PHE A 34 -15.05 0.34 2.04
N ALA A 35 -13.79 0.02 2.32
CA ALA A 35 -12.84 0.97 2.90
C ALA A 35 -12.61 2.20 2.02
N ASN A 36 -12.52 2.01 0.69
CA ASN A 36 -12.40 3.12 -0.27
C ASN A 36 -13.68 3.94 -0.35
N LEU A 37 -14.85 3.30 -0.49
CA LEU A 37 -16.16 3.99 -0.49
C LEU A 37 -16.37 4.77 0.80
N LYS A 38 -16.00 4.19 1.95
CA LYS A 38 -16.03 4.84 3.25
C LYS A 38 -15.19 6.11 3.26
N TYR A 39 -13.92 6.02 2.84
CA TYR A 39 -13.03 7.19 2.77
C TYR A 39 -13.59 8.29 1.85
N GLU A 40 -14.03 7.93 0.65
CA GLU A 40 -14.58 8.87 -0.35
C GLU A 40 -15.85 9.55 0.16
N ILE A 41 -16.82 8.77 0.63
CA ILE A 41 -18.11 9.27 1.11
C ILE A 41 -17.92 10.12 2.37
N GLU A 42 -17.10 9.70 3.32
CA GLU A 42 -16.83 10.48 4.53
C GLU A 42 -16.11 11.79 4.22
N SER A 43 -15.15 11.76 3.29
CA SER A 43 -14.49 12.97 2.83
C SER A 43 -15.49 13.93 2.21
N MET A 44 -16.37 13.48 1.33
CA MET A 44 -17.43 14.32 0.76
C MET A 44 -18.41 14.83 1.83
N ARG A 45 -18.85 13.95 2.74
CA ARG A 45 -19.82 14.27 3.81
C ARG A 45 -19.24 15.20 4.88
N ALA A 46 -17.92 15.32 4.99
CA ALA A 46 -17.26 16.32 5.83
C ALA A 46 -17.41 17.77 5.31
N HIS A 47 -17.89 17.97 4.08
CA HIS A 47 -18.00 19.29 3.46
C HIS A 47 -19.47 19.68 3.22
N ALA A 48 -19.99 20.59 4.05
CA ALA A 48 -21.37 21.06 3.93
C ALA A 48 -21.76 21.55 2.51
N PRO A 49 -20.89 22.21 1.72
CA PRO A 49 -21.26 22.58 0.34
C PRO A 49 -21.52 21.41 -0.61
N ILE A 50 -21.06 20.19 -0.31
CA ILE A 50 -21.32 18.98 -1.10
C ILE A 50 -22.65 18.38 -0.63
N GLN A 51 -23.69 18.59 -1.43
CA GLN A 51 -25.08 18.25 -1.06
C GLN A 51 -25.55 16.90 -1.62
N GLY A 52 -24.70 16.21 -2.37
CA GLY A 52 -24.99 14.90 -2.93
C GLY A 52 -23.84 14.34 -3.76
N TYR A 53 -23.90 13.04 -4.02
CA TYR A 53 -22.99 12.31 -4.88
C TYR A 53 -23.75 11.14 -5.52
N VAL A 54 -23.20 10.62 -6.62
CA VAL A 54 -23.74 9.43 -7.29
C VAL A 54 -22.67 8.35 -7.23
N ILE A 55 -23.04 7.19 -6.71
CA ILE A 55 -22.13 6.04 -6.65
C ILE A 55 -22.21 5.30 -7.99
N THR A 56 -21.07 5.19 -8.65
CA THR A 56 -20.88 4.28 -9.78
C THR A 56 -20.29 2.98 -9.22
N GLU A 57 -21.03 1.88 -9.11
CA GLU A 57 -22.41 1.66 -9.59
C GLU A 57 -23.27 0.88 -8.58
N MET A 58 -24.58 0.82 -8.83
CA MET A 58 -25.52 0.10 -7.95
C MET A 58 -25.36 -1.43 -8.06
N THR A 59 -25.21 -1.94 -9.28
CA THR A 59 -25.08 -3.37 -9.60
C THR A 59 -23.95 -3.54 -10.58
N ASP A 60 -23.13 -4.56 -10.43
CA ASP A 60 -22.08 -4.87 -11.40
C ASP A 60 -22.60 -4.96 -12.83
N VAL A 61 -21.80 -4.47 -13.76
CA VAL A 61 -21.89 -4.82 -15.18
C VAL A 61 -20.76 -5.77 -15.61
N HIS A 62 -20.88 -6.34 -16.80
CA HIS A 62 -20.07 -7.45 -17.31
C HIS A 62 -18.57 -7.44 -16.94
N TRP A 63 -17.87 -6.32 -17.14
CA TRP A 63 -16.44 -6.19 -16.84
C TRP A 63 -16.15 -5.30 -15.63
N GLU A 64 -17.16 -4.64 -15.06
CA GLU A 64 -17.05 -3.69 -13.93
C GLU A 64 -17.63 -4.33 -12.67
N ALA A 65 -16.75 -4.66 -11.72
CA ALA A 65 -17.12 -5.35 -10.49
C ALA A 65 -16.91 -4.47 -9.25
N ASN A 66 -17.35 -3.23 -9.35
CA ASN A 66 -17.34 -2.21 -8.29
C ASN A 66 -18.75 -1.81 -7.85
N GLY A 67 -19.77 -2.61 -8.20
CA GLY A 67 -21.14 -2.41 -7.77
C GLY A 67 -21.35 -2.63 -6.27
N LEU A 68 -22.35 -1.95 -5.70
CA LEU A 68 -22.86 -2.20 -4.34
C LEU A 68 -23.57 -3.56 -4.22
N LEU A 69 -23.97 -4.13 -5.36
CA LEU A 69 -24.52 -5.45 -5.54
C LEU A 69 -23.77 -6.15 -6.68
N ASP A 70 -23.73 -7.48 -6.67
CA ASP A 70 -23.19 -8.24 -7.80
C ASP A 70 -24.12 -8.21 -9.05
N ILE A 71 -23.70 -8.84 -10.14
CA ILE A 71 -24.45 -8.86 -11.41
C ILE A 71 -25.83 -9.51 -11.30
N ASN A 72 -26.01 -10.40 -10.33
CA ASN A 72 -27.27 -11.07 -10.01
C ASN A 72 -28.06 -10.33 -8.92
N ARG A 73 -27.61 -9.13 -8.52
CA ARG A 73 -28.17 -8.28 -7.47
C ARG A 73 -28.04 -8.86 -6.06
N ASN A 74 -27.11 -9.79 -5.85
CA ASN A 74 -26.81 -10.25 -4.51
C ASN A 74 -26.04 -9.18 -3.73
N PRO A 75 -26.28 -9.05 -2.42
CA PRO A 75 -25.51 -8.19 -1.54
C PRO A 75 -24.01 -8.48 -1.56
N ARG A 76 -23.20 -7.43 -1.44
CA ARG A 76 -21.76 -7.53 -1.12
C ARG A 76 -21.54 -7.88 0.35
N ALA A 77 -20.33 -8.32 0.68
CA ALA A 77 -19.90 -8.64 2.05
C ALA A 77 -20.15 -7.48 3.04
N PHE A 78 -20.04 -6.24 2.57
CA PHE A 78 -20.22 -5.03 3.38
C PHE A 78 -21.66 -4.47 3.37
N HIS A 79 -22.64 -5.16 2.78
CA HIS A 79 -24.00 -4.65 2.59
C HIS A 79 -24.62 -4.10 3.88
N ASP A 80 -24.56 -4.88 4.97
CA ASP A 80 -25.15 -4.52 6.27
C ASP A 80 -24.44 -3.34 6.95
N ARG A 81 -23.25 -2.98 6.47
CA ARG A 81 -22.45 -1.87 6.97
C ARG A 81 -22.54 -0.62 6.11
N PHE A 82 -23.07 -0.71 4.90
CA PHE A 82 -23.09 0.42 3.97
C PHE A 82 -23.90 1.62 4.52
N ALA A 83 -24.93 1.34 5.32
CA ALA A 83 -25.71 2.38 6.00
C ALA A 83 -24.89 3.19 7.03
N GLU A 84 -23.75 2.68 7.52
CA GLU A 84 -22.87 3.40 8.47
C GLU A 84 -22.30 4.68 7.84
N ILE A 85 -22.16 4.71 6.51
CA ILE A 85 -21.52 5.81 5.76
C ILE A 85 -22.49 6.54 4.82
N ASN A 86 -23.61 5.93 4.42
CA ASN A 86 -24.51 6.45 3.38
C ASN A 86 -25.91 6.84 3.89
N ASN A 87 -26.21 6.68 5.19
CA ASN A 87 -27.50 7.06 5.75
C ASN A 87 -27.63 8.59 5.99
N ASP A 88 -28.78 9.07 6.45
CA ASP A 88 -29.01 10.48 6.68
C ASP A 88 -28.10 11.06 7.77
N LEU A 89 -27.86 10.33 8.86
CA LEU A 89 -26.97 10.75 9.96
C LEU A 89 -25.68 9.93 9.91
N VAL A 90 -24.58 10.57 9.54
CA VAL A 90 -23.27 9.92 9.37
C VAL A 90 -22.27 10.52 10.34
N ILE A 91 -21.60 9.67 11.10
CA ILE A 91 -20.42 10.06 11.87
C ILE A 91 -19.24 10.07 10.88
N VAL A 92 -18.49 11.17 10.84
CA VAL A 92 -17.35 11.34 9.94
C VAL A 92 -16.08 11.47 10.78
N PRO A 93 -15.39 10.34 11.07
CA PRO A 93 -14.10 10.38 11.75
C PRO A 93 -12.97 10.72 10.78
N GLN A 94 -12.02 11.56 11.21
CA GLN A 94 -10.85 11.90 10.43
C GLN A 94 -9.60 11.84 11.31
N ILE A 95 -8.57 11.13 10.84
CA ILE A 95 -7.25 11.10 11.46
C ILE A 95 -6.21 11.57 10.44
N ASP A 96 -5.15 12.24 10.90
CA ASP A 96 -4.10 12.74 9.99
C ASP A 96 -3.12 11.64 9.56
N ARG A 97 -3.02 10.57 10.36
CA ARG A 97 -2.15 9.43 10.10
C ARG A 97 -2.87 8.14 10.45
N HIS A 98 -2.92 7.23 9.48
CA HIS A 98 -3.49 5.90 9.65
C HIS A 98 -2.48 4.87 10.16
N ALA A 99 -1.21 5.26 10.32
CA ALA A 99 -0.18 4.49 10.99
C ALA A 99 0.54 5.33 12.06
N VAL A 100 0.76 4.75 13.24
CA VAL A 100 1.46 5.39 14.36
C VAL A 100 2.39 4.43 15.09
N TRP A 101 3.41 4.95 15.79
CA TRP A 101 4.20 4.13 16.70
C TRP A 101 3.52 3.96 18.05
N SER A 102 3.87 2.88 18.75
CA SER A 102 3.53 2.69 20.16
C SER A 102 4.06 3.86 20.98
N GLY A 103 3.15 4.55 21.65
CA GLY A 103 3.40 5.73 22.46
C GLY A 103 2.99 7.05 21.81
N ASP A 104 2.70 7.03 20.50
CA ASP A 104 2.20 8.21 19.79
C ASP A 104 0.71 8.42 20.05
N SER A 105 0.29 9.69 19.97
CA SER A 105 -1.11 10.09 20.01
C SER A 105 -1.65 10.29 18.59
N VAL A 106 -2.87 9.81 18.37
CA VAL A 106 -3.68 10.02 17.17
C VAL A 106 -4.66 11.15 17.44
N ALA A 107 -4.66 12.17 16.59
CA ALA A 107 -5.66 13.22 16.57
C ALA A 107 -6.93 12.72 15.85
N LEU A 108 -7.94 12.31 16.63
CA LEU A 108 -9.25 11.88 16.14
C LEU A 108 -10.19 13.09 16.05
N ARG A 109 -10.31 13.65 14.85
CA ARG A 109 -11.29 14.70 14.54
C ARG A 109 -12.64 14.06 14.26
N LEU A 110 -13.68 14.61 14.86
CA LEU A 110 -15.02 14.03 14.82
C LEU A 110 -16.01 15.05 14.27
N LYS A 111 -16.73 14.64 13.24
CA LYS A 111 -17.83 15.40 12.67
C LYS A 111 -19.09 14.56 12.61
N VAL A 112 -20.24 15.23 12.56
CA VAL A 112 -21.53 14.61 12.24
C VAL A 112 -22.12 15.33 11.05
N ALA A 113 -22.39 14.57 9.98
CA ALA A 113 -22.99 15.06 8.76
C ALA A 113 -24.46 14.64 8.69
N THR A 114 -25.33 15.58 8.31
CA THR A 114 -26.77 15.36 8.15
C THR A 114 -27.16 15.38 6.67
N GLY A 115 -28.04 14.46 6.28
CA GLY A 115 -28.69 14.37 4.98
C GLY A 115 -30.07 15.02 5.06
N GLY A 116 -31.13 14.26 4.79
CA GLY A 116 -32.51 14.74 4.90
C GLY A 116 -33.03 14.88 6.33
N ARG A 117 -32.38 14.23 7.32
CA ARG A 117 -32.78 14.28 8.75
C ARG A 117 -31.96 15.27 9.56
N SER A 118 -32.51 15.69 10.68
CA SER A 118 -31.86 16.51 11.71
C SER A 118 -31.17 15.68 12.79
N VAL A 119 -30.19 16.27 13.47
CA VAL A 119 -29.74 15.77 14.78
C VAL A 119 -30.66 16.36 15.87
N PRO A 120 -31.31 15.52 16.71
CA PRO A 120 -32.17 16.01 17.78
C PRO A 120 -31.38 16.64 18.93
N ALA A 121 -32.04 17.48 19.72
CA ALA A 121 -31.46 18.02 20.95
C ALA A 121 -31.12 16.89 21.95
N GLY A 122 -30.01 17.05 22.68
CA GLY A 122 -29.54 16.05 23.64
C GLY A 122 -28.85 14.85 23.01
N ALA A 123 -28.48 14.92 21.73
CA ALA A 123 -27.67 13.91 21.07
C ALA A 123 -26.23 13.94 21.60
N THR A 124 -25.61 12.77 21.72
CA THR A 124 -24.21 12.62 22.13
C THR A 124 -23.49 11.63 21.24
N LEU A 125 -22.26 11.97 20.88
CA LEU A 125 -21.33 11.06 20.21
C LEU A 125 -20.37 10.50 21.23
N SER A 126 -20.21 9.18 21.26
CA SER A 126 -19.21 8.48 22.05
C SER A 126 -18.21 7.76 21.15
N TRP A 127 -16.97 7.69 21.60
CA TRP A 127 -15.93 6.87 20.99
C TRP A 127 -15.29 5.97 22.04
N SER A 128 -14.83 4.79 21.61
CA SER A 128 -14.09 3.88 22.48
C SER A 128 -13.05 3.08 21.69
N ALA A 129 -11.86 2.92 22.26
CA ALA A 129 -10.79 2.08 21.75
C ALA A 129 -9.93 1.58 22.92
N GLU A 130 -9.76 0.26 23.04
CA GLU A 130 -8.84 -0.37 24.00
C GLU A 130 -8.90 0.18 25.43
N GLY A 131 -10.11 0.29 25.99
CA GLY A 131 -10.33 0.78 27.37
C GLY A 131 -10.29 2.30 27.53
N GLN A 132 -9.91 3.05 26.49
CA GLN A 132 -10.11 4.49 26.41
C GLN A 132 -11.48 4.80 25.81
N SER A 133 -12.08 5.89 26.25
CA SER A 133 -13.34 6.38 25.70
C SER A 133 -13.49 7.88 25.89
N GLY A 134 -14.32 8.49 25.07
CA GLY A 134 -14.74 9.89 25.24
C GLY A 134 -16.17 10.08 24.79
N ARG A 135 -16.78 11.18 25.26
CA ARG A 135 -18.14 11.57 24.93
C ARG A 135 -18.19 13.06 24.62
N LEU A 136 -18.93 13.41 23.58
CA LEU A 136 -19.09 14.76 23.05
C LEU A 136 -20.57 15.05 22.89
N ASP A 137 -21.01 16.22 23.35
CA ASP A 137 -22.36 16.70 23.06
C ASP A 137 -22.43 17.12 21.58
N VAL A 138 -23.52 16.74 20.91
CA VAL A 138 -23.76 17.08 19.50
C VAL A 138 -24.87 18.12 19.45
N PRO A 139 -24.59 19.36 19.02
CA PRO A 139 -25.59 20.38 18.79
C PRO A 139 -26.74 19.86 17.90
N ALA A 140 -27.96 20.26 18.24
CA ALA A 140 -29.10 20.02 17.36
C ALA A 140 -28.88 20.76 16.04
N THR A 141 -29.15 20.08 14.92
CA THR A 141 -28.96 20.65 13.58
C THR A 141 -30.07 20.28 12.64
N GLY A 142 -30.29 21.12 11.62
CA GLY A 142 -31.16 20.78 10.50
C GLY A 142 -30.56 19.70 9.59
N GLY A 143 -31.28 19.37 8.53
CA GLY A 143 -30.73 18.58 7.43
C GLY A 143 -29.65 19.34 6.67
N LEU A 144 -28.87 18.61 5.89
CA LEU A 144 -27.86 19.14 4.97
C LEU A 144 -26.77 20.00 5.65
N ALA A 145 -26.46 19.67 6.90
CA ALA A 145 -25.49 20.37 7.74
C ALA A 145 -24.30 19.46 8.10
N VAL A 146 -23.19 20.07 8.49
CA VAL A 146 -22.04 19.39 9.07
C VAL A 146 -21.69 20.08 10.37
N VAL A 147 -21.56 19.30 11.44
CA VAL A 147 -21.12 19.77 12.75
C VAL A 147 -19.71 19.28 12.99
N ASP A 148 -18.81 20.19 13.34
CA ASP A 148 -17.49 19.87 13.84
C ASP A 148 -17.52 19.78 15.38
N LEU A 149 -17.14 18.62 15.92
CA LEU A 149 -17.12 18.34 17.36
C LEU A 149 -15.73 18.50 17.96
N GLY A 150 -14.75 18.93 17.17
CA GLY A 150 -13.37 19.08 17.57
C GLY A 150 -12.56 17.78 17.50
N THR A 151 -11.48 17.74 18.28
CA THR A 151 -10.45 16.71 18.21
C THR A 151 -10.27 16.03 19.56
N ALA A 152 -10.34 14.71 19.59
CA ALA A 152 -9.90 13.89 20.71
C ALA A 152 -8.47 13.38 20.45
N GLN A 153 -7.66 13.26 21.50
CA GLN A 153 -6.34 12.63 21.42
C GLN A 153 -6.46 11.20 21.94
N VAL A 154 -6.10 10.23 21.12
CA VAL A 154 -6.15 8.81 21.47
C VAL A 154 -4.74 8.24 21.37
N ARG A 155 -4.24 7.64 22.45
CA ARG A 155 -2.87 7.10 22.48
C ARG A 155 -2.91 5.58 22.41
N PHE A 156 -2.04 4.98 21.62
CA PHE A 156 -1.92 3.52 21.55
C PHE A 156 -0.52 3.08 21.95
N ASP A 157 -0.44 2.04 22.78
CA ASP A 157 0.80 1.46 23.25
C ASP A 157 0.85 -0.06 22.96
N GLY A 158 2.05 -0.63 22.97
CA GLY A 158 2.27 -2.08 22.92
C GLY A 158 2.67 -2.61 21.54
N ALA A 159 2.23 -3.84 21.26
CA ALA A 159 2.64 -4.62 20.09
C ALA A 159 2.00 -4.13 18.78
N THR A 160 2.64 -4.47 17.66
CA THR A 160 2.13 -4.15 16.32
C THR A 160 0.77 -4.82 16.08
N ARG A 161 -0.25 -4.04 15.71
CA ARG A 161 -1.62 -4.50 15.44
C ARG A 161 -2.45 -3.42 14.74
N VAL A 162 -3.58 -3.81 14.17
CA VAL A 162 -4.63 -2.86 13.77
C VAL A 162 -5.56 -2.65 14.95
N VAL A 163 -5.84 -1.40 15.29
CA VAL A 163 -6.80 -1.01 16.32
C VAL A 163 -8.01 -0.35 15.68
N SER A 164 -9.21 -0.72 16.14
CA SER A 164 -10.47 -0.11 15.70
C SER A 164 -11.00 0.84 16.77
N ILE A 165 -11.28 2.09 16.37
CA ILE A 165 -11.94 3.09 17.20
C ILE A 165 -13.43 3.06 16.86
N ALA A 166 -14.25 2.53 17.76
CA ALA A 166 -15.69 2.44 17.59
C ALA A 166 -16.38 3.76 17.95
N LEU A 167 -17.39 4.15 17.18
CA LEU A 167 -18.12 5.42 17.28
C LEU A 167 -19.62 5.17 17.33
N ARG A 168 -20.33 5.88 18.22
CA ARG A 168 -21.78 5.76 18.38
C ARG A 168 -22.39 7.15 18.59
N LEU A 169 -23.42 7.47 17.80
CA LEU A 169 -24.26 8.66 17.95
C LEU A 169 -25.61 8.23 18.53
N GLU A 170 -25.96 8.76 19.69
CA GLU A 170 -27.16 8.36 20.44
C GLU A 170 -27.95 9.58 20.90
N ALA A 171 -29.28 9.47 20.96
CA ALA A 171 -30.16 10.48 21.55
C ALA A 171 -31.35 9.81 22.23
N GLY A 172 -31.68 10.24 23.46
CA GLY A 172 -32.80 9.68 24.22
C GLY A 172 -32.73 8.15 24.43
N GLY A 173 -31.51 7.60 24.52
CA GLY A 173 -31.28 6.15 24.64
C GLY A 173 -31.32 5.36 23.33
N ASN A 174 -31.60 6.00 22.19
CA ASN A 174 -31.65 5.35 20.88
C ASN A 174 -30.36 5.56 20.10
N LEU A 175 -29.85 4.49 19.47
CA LEU A 175 -28.75 4.56 18.51
C LEU A 175 -29.22 5.17 17.19
N LEU A 176 -28.66 6.32 16.84
CA LEU A 176 -28.96 7.03 15.59
C LEU A 176 -28.02 6.62 14.47
N SER A 177 -26.73 6.46 14.78
CA SER A 177 -25.69 6.09 13.82
C SER A 177 -24.52 5.45 14.54
N ARG A 178 -23.76 4.60 13.84
CA ARG A 178 -22.51 4.02 14.31
C ARG A 178 -21.49 4.06 13.19
N ASN A 179 -20.22 4.11 13.55
CA ASN A 179 -19.12 4.02 12.60
C ASN A 179 -17.88 3.48 13.31
N GLN A 180 -16.81 3.23 12.57
CA GLN A 180 -15.50 2.93 13.12
C GLN A 180 -14.40 3.51 12.23
N ILE A 181 -13.21 3.72 12.78
CA ILE A 181 -12.00 4.04 12.02
C ILE A 181 -10.84 3.21 12.54
N GLU A 182 -10.00 2.73 11.62
CA GLU A 182 -8.88 1.85 11.94
C GLU A 182 -7.55 2.62 11.92
N VAL A 183 -6.66 2.24 12.84
CA VAL A 183 -5.30 2.76 12.97
C VAL A 183 -4.34 1.58 13.07
N SER A 184 -3.31 1.57 12.22
CA SER A 184 -2.19 0.65 12.31
C SER A 184 -1.22 1.12 13.38
N VAL A 185 -1.14 0.40 14.49
CA VAL A 185 -0.20 0.67 15.59
C VAL A 185 1.02 -0.21 15.39
N TYR A 186 2.21 0.38 15.39
CA TYR A 186 3.47 -0.33 15.25
C TYR A 186 4.23 -0.35 16.59
N ALA A 187 4.74 -1.52 16.98
CA ALA A 187 5.64 -1.61 18.12
C ALA A 187 6.89 -0.75 17.90
N LYS A 188 7.52 -0.30 19.00
CA LYS A 188 8.82 0.36 18.91
C LYS A 188 9.81 -0.57 18.20
N ARG A 189 10.46 -0.05 17.17
CA ARG A 189 11.43 -0.81 16.37
C ARG A 189 12.86 -0.60 16.86
N SER A 190 13.73 -1.54 16.52
CA SER A 190 15.18 -1.41 16.54
C SER A 190 15.74 -1.89 15.19
N ALA A 191 16.74 -1.20 14.65
CA ALA A 191 17.38 -1.61 13.41
C ALA A 191 17.98 -3.02 13.51
N GLY A 192 17.95 -3.76 12.39
CA GLY A 192 18.61 -5.05 12.27
C GLY A 192 20.14 -4.93 12.27
N PRO A 193 20.86 -6.07 12.30
CA PRO A 193 22.32 -6.09 12.39
C PRO A 193 23.05 -5.75 11.08
N ALA A 194 22.32 -5.66 9.96
CA ALA A 194 22.91 -5.46 8.63
C ALA A 194 23.67 -4.13 8.53
N ARG A 195 24.84 -4.18 7.91
CA ARG A 195 25.68 -3.02 7.57
C ARG A 195 25.36 -2.58 6.15
N ILE A 196 25.12 -1.28 5.97
CA ILE A 196 24.65 -0.72 4.70
C ILE A 196 25.72 0.21 4.14
N ALA A 197 26.10 0.01 2.88
CA ALA A 197 26.76 1.05 2.10
C ALA A 197 25.70 1.81 1.32
N ALA A 198 25.68 3.13 1.40
CA ALA A 198 24.71 3.95 0.69
C ALA A 198 25.38 4.67 -0.50
N ALA A 199 24.70 4.69 -1.65
CA ALA A 199 25.21 5.30 -2.87
C ALA A 199 25.30 6.84 -2.78
N ASP A 200 24.51 7.47 -1.91
CA ASP A 200 24.52 8.91 -1.69
C ASP A 200 24.25 9.29 -0.22
N ALA A 201 24.44 10.57 0.09
CA ALA A 201 24.30 11.12 1.44
C ALA A 201 22.86 11.10 1.97
N THR A 202 21.85 11.19 1.10
CA THR A 202 20.43 11.15 1.48
C THR A 202 20.06 9.74 1.94
N LEU A 203 20.45 8.72 1.17
CA LEU A 203 20.28 7.31 1.51
C LEU A 203 21.06 6.96 2.79
N ALA A 204 22.29 7.46 2.93
CA ALA A 204 23.10 7.28 4.14
C ALA A 204 22.42 7.88 5.37
N ALA A 205 21.94 9.13 5.26
CA ALA A 205 21.23 9.80 6.33
C ALA A 205 19.92 9.08 6.69
N PHE A 206 19.21 8.54 5.69
CA PHE A 206 17.98 7.80 5.93
C PHE A 206 18.24 6.48 6.68
N ALA A 207 19.17 5.66 6.19
CA ALA A 207 19.54 4.40 6.85
C ALA A 207 20.09 4.62 8.27
N SER A 208 20.97 5.61 8.45
CA SER A 208 21.53 5.97 9.75
C SER A 208 20.45 6.52 10.71
N GLY A 209 19.56 7.37 10.22
CA GLY A 209 18.40 7.85 10.98
C GLY A 209 17.44 6.72 11.37
N LEU A 210 17.42 5.63 10.60
CA LEU A 210 16.71 4.42 10.97
C LEU A 210 17.46 3.54 12.00
N GLY A 211 18.71 3.86 12.34
CA GLY A 211 19.54 3.14 13.29
C GLY A 211 20.44 2.07 12.67
N TYR A 212 20.48 1.94 11.34
CA TYR A 212 21.39 1.01 10.66
C TYR A 212 22.82 1.53 10.67
N ARG A 213 23.78 0.59 10.73
CA ARG A 213 25.19 0.93 10.63
C ARG A 213 25.55 1.20 9.17
N VAL A 214 25.80 2.47 8.84
CA VAL A 214 26.30 2.87 7.52
C VAL A 214 27.82 2.73 7.48
N THR A 215 28.34 2.10 6.44
CA THR A 215 29.77 1.78 6.27
C THR A 215 30.20 1.86 4.79
N ASP A 216 31.48 1.64 4.49
CA ASP A 216 31.97 1.55 3.12
C ASP A 216 31.49 0.26 2.41
N ALA A 217 31.50 0.26 1.06
CA ALA A 217 30.99 -0.87 0.28
C ALA A 217 31.74 -2.19 0.51
N ALA A 218 33.03 -2.16 0.88
CA ALA A 218 33.81 -3.38 1.10
C ALA A 218 33.48 -4.06 2.43
N SER A 219 32.94 -3.31 3.39
CA SER A 219 32.55 -3.81 4.72
C SER A 219 31.04 -3.92 4.92
N ALA A 220 30.23 -3.59 3.92
CA ALA A 220 28.78 -3.66 3.98
C ALA A 220 28.23 -5.07 3.65
N ASP A 221 27.06 -5.39 4.22
CA ASP A 221 26.32 -6.61 3.90
C ASP A 221 25.42 -6.42 2.66
N LEU A 222 25.07 -5.17 2.35
CA LEU A 222 24.36 -4.75 1.13
C LEU A 222 24.68 -3.30 0.74
N ILE A 223 24.41 -2.97 -0.52
CA ILE A 223 24.51 -1.61 -1.07
C ILE A 223 23.11 -1.06 -1.35
N LEU A 224 22.80 0.12 -0.80
CA LEU A 224 21.55 0.85 -0.96
C LEU A 224 21.71 1.93 -2.05
N THR A 225 20.88 1.89 -3.08
CA THR A 225 20.93 2.83 -4.21
C THR A 225 19.52 3.13 -4.76
N HIS A 226 19.39 4.19 -5.55
CA HIS A 226 18.17 4.49 -6.31
C HIS A 226 18.14 3.81 -7.69
N ALA A 227 19.31 3.61 -8.30
CA ALA A 227 19.46 3.02 -9.63
C ALA A 227 20.84 2.36 -9.78
N LEU A 228 21.03 1.60 -10.84
CA LEU A 228 22.24 0.80 -11.09
C LEU A 228 23.05 1.35 -12.26
N GLY A 229 24.37 1.36 -12.13
CA GLY A 229 25.31 1.56 -13.24
C GLY A 229 26.01 0.26 -13.67
N GLU A 230 26.90 0.39 -14.66
CA GLU A 230 27.69 -0.74 -15.18
C GLU A 230 28.51 -1.44 -14.09
N THR A 231 29.16 -0.67 -13.22
CA THR A 231 29.98 -1.19 -12.12
C THR A 231 29.18 -1.96 -11.08
N ASP A 232 27.92 -1.60 -10.86
CA ASP A 232 27.04 -2.28 -9.91
C ASP A 232 26.66 -3.68 -10.40
N ILE A 233 26.46 -3.82 -11.70
CA ILE A 233 26.15 -5.10 -12.35
C ILE A 233 27.35 -6.03 -12.25
N ASP A 234 28.56 -5.52 -12.48
CA ASP A 234 29.78 -6.30 -12.31
C ASP A 234 30.07 -6.67 -10.86
N ALA A 235 29.79 -5.78 -9.91
CA ALA A 235 29.87 -6.07 -8.48
C ALA A 235 28.89 -7.19 -8.09
N MET A 236 27.63 -7.13 -8.56
CA MET A 236 26.66 -8.20 -8.34
C MET A 236 27.14 -9.53 -8.94
N ARG A 237 27.71 -9.52 -10.16
CA ARG A 237 28.27 -10.74 -10.75
C ARG A 237 29.34 -11.40 -9.86
N GLN A 238 30.04 -10.61 -9.05
CA GLN A 238 31.06 -11.06 -8.10
C GLN A 238 30.54 -11.37 -6.69
N GLY A 239 29.24 -11.20 -6.42
CA GLY A 239 28.61 -11.57 -5.15
C GLY A 239 27.96 -10.42 -4.38
N ALA A 240 28.05 -9.18 -4.86
CA ALA A 240 27.45 -8.04 -4.16
C ALA A 240 25.91 -8.13 -4.13
N ARG A 241 25.32 -7.56 -3.08
CA ARG A 241 23.86 -7.51 -2.84
C ARG A 241 23.39 -6.07 -2.86
N TYR A 242 22.35 -5.78 -3.63
CA TYR A 242 21.82 -4.43 -3.79
C TYR A 242 20.37 -4.32 -3.31
N LEU A 243 20.07 -3.26 -2.56
CA LEU A 243 18.71 -2.78 -2.33
C LEU A 243 18.50 -1.54 -3.21
N VAL A 244 17.58 -1.65 -4.18
CA VAL A 244 17.27 -0.59 -5.15
C VAL A 244 15.94 0.08 -4.80
N LEU A 245 15.97 1.34 -4.39
CA LEU A 245 14.78 2.19 -4.20
C LEU A 245 14.40 2.85 -5.53
N ALA A 246 13.76 2.06 -6.40
CA ALA A 246 13.34 2.44 -7.74
C ALA A 246 12.03 3.28 -7.72
N ASP A 247 12.02 4.36 -6.95
CA ASP A 247 10.86 5.22 -6.72
C ASP A 247 10.65 6.28 -7.82
N GLY A 248 11.60 6.40 -8.76
CA GLY A 248 11.59 7.37 -9.86
C GLY A 248 12.27 8.70 -9.54
N SER A 249 12.97 8.80 -8.41
CA SER A 249 13.81 9.95 -8.05
C SER A 249 15.04 10.12 -8.95
N VAL A 250 15.50 9.04 -9.59
CA VAL A 250 16.61 9.04 -10.54
C VAL A 250 16.11 8.66 -11.93
N GLU A 251 16.50 9.43 -12.96
CA GLU A 251 16.19 9.13 -14.35
C GLU A 251 16.92 7.87 -14.80
N THR A 252 16.19 6.96 -15.45
CA THR A 252 16.69 5.66 -15.90
C THR A 252 16.22 5.37 -17.33
N HIS A 253 16.78 4.35 -17.97
CA HIS A 253 16.40 3.93 -19.31
C HIS A 253 15.13 3.05 -19.35
N ARG A 254 14.08 3.42 -18.60
CA ARG A 254 12.84 2.65 -18.40
C ARG A 254 13.08 1.23 -17.83
N ASN A 255 14.21 1.08 -17.14
CA ASN A 255 14.67 -0.09 -16.43
C ASN A 255 15.32 0.38 -15.13
N LEU A 256 16.07 -0.48 -14.44
CA LEU A 256 16.77 -0.07 -13.21
C LEU A 256 18.13 0.60 -13.45
N ARG A 257 18.48 0.95 -14.70
CA ARG A 257 19.83 1.40 -15.08
C ARG A 257 19.89 2.86 -15.51
N ILE A 258 21.00 3.52 -15.16
CA ILE A 258 21.36 4.87 -15.60
C ILE A 258 22.26 4.86 -16.84
N ASP A 259 22.82 3.72 -17.21
CA ASP A 259 23.64 3.54 -18.41
C ASP A 259 22.81 2.95 -19.57
N PRO A 260 23.15 3.27 -20.83
CA PRO A 260 22.39 2.81 -21.97
C PRO A 260 22.36 1.27 -22.01
N PRO A 261 21.21 0.68 -22.34
CA PRO A 261 21.06 -0.77 -22.29
C PRO A 261 22.03 -1.46 -23.24
N ARG A 262 23.01 -2.17 -22.67
CA ARG A 262 23.92 -3.03 -23.42
C ARG A 262 23.28 -4.39 -23.66
N ALA A 263 23.56 -4.97 -24.83
CA ALA A 263 23.25 -6.37 -25.10
C ALA A 263 24.22 -7.22 -24.28
N GLU A 264 23.71 -7.92 -23.25
CA GLU A 264 24.57 -8.74 -22.40
C GLU A 264 24.63 -10.20 -22.90
N PRO A 265 25.78 -10.89 -22.78
CA PRO A 265 25.90 -12.30 -23.18
C PRO A 265 24.78 -13.16 -22.55
N PRO A 266 24.21 -14.14 -23.28
CA PRO A 266 24.70 -14.73 -24.52
C PRO A 266 24.22 -14.04 -25.81
N THR A 267 23.75 -12.78 -25.75
CA THR A 267 23.26 -12.11 -26.95
C THR A 267 24.38 -11.80 -27.96
N MET A 268 24.11 -11.99 -29.26
CA MET A 268 25.08 -11.69 -30.33
C MET A 268 25.42 -10.18 -30.36
N PRO A 269 26.66 -9.80 -30.72
CA PRO A 269 27.06 -8.40 -30.89
C PRO A 269 26.11 -7.63 -31.81
N GLN A 270 25.87 -6.34 -31.52
CA GLN A 270 25.04 -5.50 -32.39
C GLN A 270 25.63 -5.40 -33.80
N SER A 271 24.84 -5.69 -34.84
CA SER A 271 25.21 -5.41 -36.22
C SER A 271 25.17 -3.90 -36.49
N LYS A 272 26.16 -3.35 -37.22
CA LYS A 272 26.18 -1.93 -37.60
C LYS A 272 25.02 -1.50 -38.52
N GLU A 273 24.32 -2.45 -39.15
CA GLU A 273 23.29 -2.18 -40.17
C GLU A 273 21.86 -2.01 -39.61
N ARG A 274 21.57 -2.45 -38.38
CA ARG A 274 20.25 -2.29 -37.74
C ARG A 274 20.38 -2.09 -36.24
N ALA A 275 19.86 -0.98 -35.73
CA ALA A 275 19.64 -0.80 -34.30
C ALA A 275 18.62 -1.85 -33.81
N ARG A 276 19.07 -2.78 -32.97
CA ARG A 276 18.20 -3.82 -32.40
C ARG A 276 17.46 -3.22 -31.21
N HIS A 277 16.14 -3.26 -31.21
CA HIS A 277 15.37 -3.03 -29.98
C HIS A 277 15.69 -4.18 -29.02
N LEU A 278 16.55 -3.91 -28.04
CA LEU A 278 16.86 -4.86 -26.98
C LEU A 278 15.67 -4.93 -26.02
N GLY A 279 15.00 -6.08 -25.97
CA GLY A 279 13.99 -6.34 -24.97
C GLY A 279 14.62 -6.35 -23.57
N SER A 280 13.82 -6.08 -22.55
CA SER A 280 14.25 -6.10 -21.15
C SER A 280 14.87 -7.43 -20.72
N GLU A 281 14.45 -8.53 -21.34
CA GLU A 281 15.03 -9.86 -21.14
C GLU A 281 16.48 -10.03 -21.65
N THR A 282 17.04 -9.01 -22.31
CA THR A 282 18.44 -8.99 -22.78
C THR A 282 19.36 -8.03 -22.03
N GLN A 283 18.84 -7.35 -21.00
CA GLN A 283 19.53 -6.33 -20.23
C GLN A 283 19.48 -6.69 -18.75
N LEU A 284 20.62 -6.85 -18.05
CA LEU A 284 20.58 -7.10 -16.61
C LEU A 284 20.14 -5.84 -15.85
N PRO A 285 19.32 -5.95 -14.79
CA PRO A 285 18.87 -7.19 -14.13
C PRO A 285 17.56 -7.77 -14.70
N ASN A 286 17.16 -7.41 -15.91
CA ASN A 286 15.93 -7.81 -16.59
C ASN A 286 14.64 -7.34 -15.92
N ILE A 287 14.71 -6.18 -15.26
CA ILE A 287 13.57 -5.53 -14.62
C ILE A 287 13.33 -4.18 -15.30
N ASN A 288 12.11 -3.98 -15.76
CA ASN A 288 11.65 -2.70 -16.27
C ASN A 288 11.08 -1.85 -15.14
N LEU A 289 11.27 -0.54 -15.25
CA LEU A 289 10.64 0.45 -14.38
C LEU A 289 9.61 1.23 -15.19
N VAL A 290 8.34 1.09 -14.82
CA VAL A 290 7.23 1.67 -15.58
C VAL A 290 6.48 2.65 -14.71
N LEU A 291 6.38 3.90 -15.17
CA LEU A 291 5.56 4.93 -14.53
C LEU A 291 4.09 4.47 -14.56
N ARG A 292 3.41 4.56 -13.42
CA ARG A 292 1.99 4.19 -13.31
C ARG A 292 1.10 5.20 -14.01
N ASP A 293 1.39 6.49 -13.84
CA ASP A 293 0.62 7.57 -14.43
C ASP A 293 0.57 7.48 -15.96
N GLY A 294 -0.61 7.72 -16.53
CA GLY A 294 -0.85 7.54 -17.97
C GLY A 294 -0.84 6.09 -18.47
N THR A 295 -0.75 5.08 -17.58
CA THR A 295 -0.80 3.66 -17.95
C THR A 295 -1.96 2.94 -17.26
N LEU A 296 -2.22 1.69 -17.67
CA LEU A 296 -3.20 0.83 -16.97
C LEU A 296 -2.87 0.63 -15.48
N TRP A 297 -1.61 0.85 -15.07
CA TRP A 297 -1.16 0.70 -13.70
C TRP A 297 -1.47 1.90 -12.80
N ARG A 298 -1.96 3.02 -13.33
CA ARG A 298 -2.37 4.19 -12.56
C ARG A 298 -3.29 3.79 -11.41
N GLY A 299 -4.29 2.96 -11.75
CA GLY A 299 -5.19 2.34 -10.79
C GLY A 299 -6.44 3.13 -10.46
N ASP A 300 -6.72 4.14 -11.27
CA ASP A 300 -8.01 4.81 -11.38
C ASP A 300 -9.03 4.00 -12.21
N TRP A 301 -8.65 2.81 -12.67
CA TRP A 301 -9.53 1.88 -13.37
C TRP A 301 -9.86 0.66 -12.51
N ILE A 302 -11.06 0.14 -12.69
CA ILE A 302 -11.67 -0.96 -11.94
C ILE A 302 -10.82 -2.24 -11.85
N ALA A 303 -11.05 -2.98 -10.77
CA ALA A 303 -10.36 -4.23 -10.43
C ALA A 303 -8.83 -4.11 -10.36
N ASN A 304 -8.34 -3.05 -9.70
CA ASN A 304 -6.93 -2.85 -9.35
C ASN A 304 -6.72 -3.09 -7.86
N PHE A 305 -5.84 -4.05 -7.53
CA PHE A 305 -5.55 -4.41 -6.15
C PHE A 305 -4.04 -4.50 -5.93
N SER A 306 -3.52 -3.57 -5.14
CA SER A 306 -2.14 -3.62 -4.66
C SER A 306 -2.07 -4.50 -3.42
N TRP A 307 -1.05 -5.35 -3.33
CA TRP A 307 -0.91 -6.35 -2.28
C TRP A 307 0.55 -6.52 -1.83
N ILE A 308 0.72 -7.06 -0.63
CA ILE A 308 2.01 -7.43 -0.04
C ILE A 308 1.90 -8.76 0.73
N LYS A 309 2.91 -9.63 0.58
CA LYS A 309 3.08 -10.84 1.39
C LYS A 309 3.47 -10.42 2.80
N ARG A 310 2.55 -10.50 3.76
CA ARG A 310 2.81 -10.21 5.18
C ARG A 310 3.37 -11.43 5.92
N SER A 311 4.45 -11.99 5.39
CA SER A 311 5.15 -13.15 5.96
C SER A 311 6.66 -12.94 5.87
N GLY A 312 7.44 -13.75 6.60
CA GLY A 312 8.89 -13.61 6.63
C GLY A 312 9.32 -12.20 7.06
N ALA A 313 10.18 -11.57 6.26
CA ALA A 313 10.72 -10.23 6.54
C ALA A 313 9.66 -9.12 6.62
N PHE A 314 8.47 -9.32 6.04
CA PHE A 314 7.38 -8.35 6.02
C PHE A 314 6.25 -8.66 7.01
N ALA A 315 6.44 -9.66 7.90
CA ALA A 315 5.46 -10.04 8.92
C ALA A 315 5.21 -8.93 9.96
N GLY A 316 6.09 -7.94 10.06
CA GLY A 316 5.94 -6.77 10.93
C GLY A 316 4.88 -5.75 10.47
N LEU A 317 4.29 -5.90 9.28
CA LEU A 317 3.23 -5.02 8.80
C LEU A 317 1.84 -5.50 9.30
N PRO A 318 1.07 -4.70 10.07
CA PRO A 318 -0.25 -5.08 10.61
C PRO A 318 -1.38 -4.92 9.59
N GLY A 319 -2.32 -5.87 9.54
CA GLY A 319 -3.50 -5.81 8.66
C GLY A 319 -3.52 -6.89 7.58
N GLY A 320 -4.46 -6.77 6.64
CA GLY A 320 -4.69 -7.74 5.56
C GLY A 320 -3.74 -7.57 4.36
N PRO A 321 -3.69 -8.52 3.41
CA PRO A 321 -2.73 -8.53 2.31
C PRO A 321 -2.82 -7.34 1.35
N LEU A 322 -3.97 -6.65 1.28
CA LEU A 322 -4.15 -5.47 0.44
C LEU A 322 -3.50 -4.23 1.08
N LEU A 323 -3.03 -3.31 0.24
CA LEU A 323 -2.49 -2.04 0.71
C LEU A 323 -3.65 -1.10 1.08
N ASP A 324 -3.88 -0.95 2.37
CA ASP A 324 -4.88 -0.04 2.94
C ASP A 324 -4.39 1.42 2.99
N VAL A 325 -5.24 2.32 3.51
CA VAL A 325 -4.98 3.76 3.60
C VAL A 325 -3.73 4.11 4.44
N SER A 326 -3.23 3.21 5.29
CA SER A 326 -1.99 3.46 6.03
C SER A 326 -0.74 3.54 5.16
N PHE A 327 -0.81 3.10 3.90
CA PHE A 327 0.29 3.20 2.92
C PHE A 327 0.29 4.51 2.12
N ASP A 328 -0.62 5.46 2.38
CA ASP A 328 -0.79 6.71 1.62
C ASP A 328 0.52 7.50 1.43
N ARG A 329 1.40 7.48 2.44
CA ARG A 329 2.68 8.20 2.41
C ARG A 329 3.78 7.51 1.61
N VAL A 330 3.62 6.23 1.26
CA VAL A 330 4.63 5.42 0.55
C VAL A 330 4.17 4.91 -0.80
N VAL A 331 2.97 5.31 -1.26
CA VAL A 331 2.35 4.81 -2.51
C VAL A 331 3.33 4.86 -3.69
N PRO A 332 3.58 3.71 -4.36
CA PRO A 332 4.44 3.69 -5.53
C PRO A 332 3.92 4.54 -6.68
N HIS A 333 4.81 5.31 -7.31
CA HIS A 333 4.54 5.93 -8.62
C HIS A 333 4.91 5.04 -9.79
N HIS A 334 5.71 4.01 -9.53
CA HIS A 334 6.21 3.09 -10.53
C HIS A 334 5.82 1.65 -10.19
N VAL A 335 5.83 0.78 -11.19
CA VAL A 335 5.78 -0.68 -11.01
C VAL A 335 6.95 -1.33 -11.73
N LEU A 336 7.36 -2.48 -11.21
CA LEU A 336 8.38 -3.33 -11.78
C LEU A 336 7.72 -4.37 -12.70
N THR A 337 8.18 -4.45 -13.95
CA THR A 337 7.71 -5.46 -14.92
C THR A 337 8.88 -6.24 -15.52
N GLY A 338 8.58 -7.24 -16.34
CA GLY A 338 9.59 -8.18 -16.87
C GLY A 338 9.61 -9.54 -16.17
N PHE A 339 8.71 -9.75 -15.20
CA PHE A 339 8.57 -11.01 -14.48
C PHE A 339 7.68 -12.00 -15.23
N ARG A 340 8.12 -13.25 -15.24
CA ARG A 340 7.34 -14.40 -15.68
C ARG A 340 6.39 -14.84 -14.57
N SER A 341 5.32 -15.57 -14.91
CA SER A 341 4.30 -15.98 -13.95
C SER A 341 4.84 -16.76 -12.76
N TRP A 342 5.74 -17.72 -13.01
CA TRP A 342 6.35 -18.55 -11.96
C TRP A 342 7.25 -17.75 -11.01
N GLU A 343 7.74 -16.57 -11.40
CA GLU A 343 8.54 -15.72 -10.52
C GLU A 343 7.69 -15.10 -9.39
N TYR A 344 6.37 -15.02 -9.56
CA TYR A 344 5.47 -14.53 -8.50
C TYR A 344 5.38 -15.48 -7.30
N ASP A 345 5.80 -16.74 -7.46
CA ASP A 345 5.79 -17.71 -6.37
C ASP A 345 6.74 -17.32 -5.23
N GLY A 346 7.94 -16.85 -5.59
CA GLY A 346 9.03 -16.66 -4.63
C GLY A 346 9.97 -15.49 -4.90
N LEU A 347 9.83 -14.75 -6.00
CA LEU A 347 10.67 -13.58 -6.32
C LEU A 347 9.90 -12.26 -6.27
N VAL A 348 8.58 -12.28 -6.12
CA VAL A 348 7.75 -11.08 -5.94
C VAL A 348 7.12 -11.12 -4.55
N ASP A 349 7.39 -10.12 -3.73
CA ASP A 349 6.91 -10.02 -2.35
C ASP A 349 5.75 -9.03 -2.20
N ALA A 350 5.67 -8.05 -3.10
CA ALA A 350 4.55 -7.13 -3.20
C ALA A 350 4.29 -6.78 -4.66
N GLY A 351 3.05 -6.45 -4.99
CA GLY A 351 2.69 -6.13 -6.36
C GLY A 351 1.30 -5.53 -6.50
N VAL A 352 0.85 -5.50 -7.74
CA VAL A 352 -0.48 -5.04 -8.14
C VAL A 352 -1.03 -6.00 -9.18
N VAL A 353 -2.33 -6.26 -9.10
CA VAL A 353 -3.07 -7.00 -10.13
C VAL A 353 -4.22 -6.16 -10.65
N ILE A 354 -4.39 -6.12 -11.97
CA ILE A 354 -5.38 -5.28 -12.65
C ILE A 354 -6.27 -6.09 -13.58
N GLY A 355 -7.55 -5.71 -13.59
CA GLY A 355 -8.54 -6.15 -14.56
C GLY A 355 -8.76 -7.64 -14.48
N TRP A 356 -9.28 -8.14 -13.36
CA TRP A 356 -9.52 -9.58 -13.14
C TRP A 356 -8.25 -10.42 -13.19
N VAL A 357 -7.18 -9.89 -12.57
CA VAL A 357 -5.85 -10.53 -12.48
C VAL A 357 -5.19 -10.72 -13.86
N ASN A 358 -5.63 -10.00 -14.90
CA ASN A 358 -5.07 -10.15 -16.25
C ASN A 358 -3.65 -9.59 -16.35
N LYS A 359 -3.40 -8.50 -15.64
CA LYS A 359 -2.11 -7.82 -15.67
C LYS A 359 -1.58 -7.79 -14.24
N PRO A 360 -0.50 -8.52 -13.93
CA PRO A 360 0.27 -8.32 -12.71
C PRO A 360 1.50 -7.42 -12.94
N ALA A 361 1.90 -6.70 -11.91
CA ALA A 361 3.21 -6.06 -11.83
C ALA A 361 3.71 -6.11 -10.39
N ALA A 362 5.02 -6.02 -10.19
CA ALA A 362 5.63 -6.05 -8.87
C ALA A 362 5.86 -4.63 -8.33
N THR A 363 5.87 -4.49 -7.01
CA THR A 363 6.31 -3.30 -6.28
C THR A 363 7.43 -3.62 -5.31
N ILE A 364 7.61 -4.90 -4.94
CA ILE A 364 8.83 -5.44 -4.34
C ILE A 364 9.18 -6.74 -5.07
N ALA A 365 10.37 -6.82 -5.64
CA ALA A 365 10.84 -8.01 -6.34
C ALA A 365 12.34 -8.27 -6.13
N ARG A 366 12.73 -9.53 -6.30
CA ARG A 366 14.08 -10.05 -6.12
C ARG A 366 14.63 -10.57 -7.43
N ARG A 367 15.93 -10.42 -7.65
CA ARG A 367 16.60 -10.97 -8.82
C ARG A 367 18.04 -11.35 -8.50
N ARG A 368 18.43 -12.55 -8.93
CA ARG A 368 19.82 -12.98 -8.90
C ARG A 368 20.56 -12.48 -10.14
N VAL A 369 21.78 -11.98 -9.95
CA VAL A 369 22.67 -11.50 -11.00
C VAL A 369 24.06 -12.07 -10.77
N GLY A 370 24.43 -13.08 -11.55
CA GLY A 370 25.68 -13.83 -11.35
C GLY A 370 25.72 -14.51 -9.97
N LYS A 371 26.76 -14.21 -9.19
CA LYS A 371 26.89 -14.72 -7.81
C LYS A 371 26.04 -13.95 -6.81
N GLY A 372 25.82 -12.65 -7.03
CA GLY A 372 25.06 -11.76 -6.18
C GLY A 372 23.62 -11.54 -6.66
N GLY A 373 23.03 -10.41 -6.29
CA GLY A 373 21.67 -10.09 -6.68
C GLY A 373 21.15 -8.79 -6.09
N LEU A 374 19.85 -8.55 -6.29
CA LEU A 374 19.17 -7.39 -5.77
C LEU A 374 17.76 -7.67 -5.26
N VAL A 375 17.30 -6.76 -4.40
CA VAL A 375 15.88 -6.50 -4.13
C VAL A 375 15.58 -5.10 -4.65
N ALA A 376 14.53 -4.96 -5.45
CA ALA A 376 14.04 -3.67 -5.92
C ALA A 376 12.67 -3.39 -5.32
N THR A 377 12.44 -2.14 -4.93
CA THR A 377 11.14 -1.63 -4.47
C THR A 377 10.77 -0.36 -5.21
N THR A 378 9.48 -0.15 -5.45
CA THR A 378 8.94 1.12 -5.96
C THR A 378 8.19 1.94 -4.91
N PHE A 379 8.14 1.44 -3.66
CA PHE A 379 7.60 2.21 -2.54
C PHE A 379 8.46 3.46 -2.27
N ARG A 380 7.77 4.58 -2.03
CA ARG A 380 8.39 5.91 -1.83
C ARG A 380 8.75 6.13 -0.36
N LEU A 381 9.78 5.42 0.12
CA LEU A 381 10.11 5.35 1.55
C LEU A 381 10.67 6.64 2.15
N LEU A 382 11.20 7.54 1.30
CA LEU A 382 11.91 8.76 1.71
C LEU A 382 11.02 10.01 1.69
N ASN A 383 9.70 9.87 1.53
CA ASN A 383 8.77 11.00 1.57
C ASN A 383 8.72 11.70 2.94
N ASP A 384 9.17 11.01 3.99
CA ASP A 384 9.30 11.50 5.35
C ASP A 384 10.71 11.38 5.89
N ALA A 385 10.99 12.17 6.93
CA ALA A 385 12.20 11.99 7.71
C ALA A 385 12.24 10.57 8.34
N PRO A 386 13.44 10.00 8.56
CA PRO A 386 13.61 8.61 9.00
C PRO A 386 12.83 8.32 10.29
N GLY A 387 12.03 7.26 10.26
CA GLY A 387 11.26 6.79 11.41
C GLY A 387 10.01 7.62 11.74
N ILE A 388 9.69 8.68 10.98
CA ILE A 388 8.45 9.45 11.19
C ILE A 388 7.22 8.69 10.69
N ASP A 389 7.34 7.98 9.56
CA ASP A 389 6.28 7.09 9.05
C ASP A 389 6.59 5.63 9.43
N PRO A 390 5.75 4.99 10.26
CA PRO A 390 5.96 3.60 10.67
C PRO A 390 5.92 2.61 9.51
N VAL A 391 5.13 2.88 8.47
CA VAL A 391 5.02 2.00 7.31
C VAL A 391 6.31 2.01 6.50
N ALA A 392 6.83 3.20 6.17
CA ALA A 392 8.11 3.36 5.49
C ALA A 392 9.27 2.68 6.23
N ALA A 393 9.36 2.89 7.55
CA ALA A 393 10.42 2.29 8.38
C ALA A 393 10.32 0.76 8.41
N THR A 394 9.12 0.20 8.61
CA THR A 394 8.91 -1.24 8.68
C THR A 394 9.11 -1.92 7.32
N LEU A 395 8.69 -1.26 6.23
CA LEU A 395 9.01 -1.71 4.86
C LEU A 395 10.52 -1.73 4.62
N PHE A 396 11.24 -0.69 5.04
CA PHE A 396 12.69 -0.62 4.91
C PHE A 396 13.37 -1.76 5.67
N ASP A 397 12.93 -2.07 6.90
CA ASP A 397 13.45 -3.20 7.69
C ASP A 397 13.25 -4.55 6.97
N GLY A 398 12.06 -4.75 6.40
CA GLY A 398 11.77 -5.95 5.60
C GLY A 398 12.63 -6.04 4.33
N LEU A 399 12.86 -4.92 3.65
CA LEU A 399 13.71 -4.84 2.45
C LEU A 399 15.18 -5.10 2.75
N VAL A 400 15.72 -4.50 3.82
CA VAL A 400 17.10 -4.73 4.29
C VAL A 400 17.28 -6.19 4.67
N THR A 401 16.37 -6.74 5.47
CA THR A 401 16.42 -8.16 5.88
C THR A 401 16.36 -9.09 4.67
N THR A 402 15.48 -8.80 3.70
CA THR A 402 15.35 -9.61 2.48
C THR A 402 16.62 -9.54 1.63
N THR A 403 17.21 -8.36 1.50
CA THR A 403 18.42 -8.13 0.69
C THR A 403 19.65 -8.79 1.33
N ALA A 404 19.84 -8.61 2.63
CA ALA A 404 20.96 -9.19 3.38
C ALA A 404 20.90 -10.73 3.41
N ASN A 405 19.71 -11.32 3.24
CA ASN A 405 19.49 -12.76 3.22
C ASN A 405 19.31 -13.33 1.80
N LEU A 406 19.59 -12.56 0.74
CA LEU A 406 19.60 -13.11 -0.60
C LEU A 406 20.58 -14.30 -0.67
N GLU A 407 20.09 -15.44 -1.12
CA GLU A 407 20.92 -16.61 -1.42
C GLU A 407 21.82 -16.25 -2.61
N VAL A 408 23.12 -16.14 -2.32
CA VAL A 408 24.20 -15.78 -3.25
C VAL A 408 25.26 -16.88 -3.18
N ASP A 409 25.88 -17.19 -4.32
CA ASP A 409 26.81 -18.33 -4.48
C ASP A 409 28.29 -17.95 -4.33
#